data_AF-Q6RI14-F1
#
_entry.id   AF-Q6RI14-F1
#
_cell.length_a   1.000
_cell.length_b   1.000
_cell.length_c   1.000
_cell.angle_alpha   90.00
_cell.angle_beta   90.00
_cell.angle_gamma   90.00
#
_symmetry.space_group_name_H-M   'P 1'
#
loop_
_entity.id
_entity.type
_entity.pdbx_description
1 polymer ?
#
loop_
_entity_poly.entity_id
_entity_poly.type
_entity_poly.pdbx_seq_one_letter_code
_entity_poly.pdbx_strand_id
1 'polypeptide(L)'
;KVSKELLKQWLQWIPRTSTTLEVAFQSAPAFRRQLEEPVYTTLRTFLQHWVGLPRQVVTHPAGVIITSRSLVEQFPLEVGTHAMWRIQYDMHVLRKLGFLKLDILGLRHLAILDSIRSVQSHIPDGDAATYQLLARGDTVGLFQVESPGMRRLLRTIRPTRLDDLMDILALHRPGTQAYANRYLRFPKSQRPGSSVEGG
;
A
#
# COMPACT_ATOMS: atom_id res chain seq x y z
N LYS A 1 -33.28 -21.23 0.95
CA LYS A 1 -32.26 -20.91 -0.09
C LYS A 1 -31.83 -19.46 0.10
N VAL A 2 -30.54 -19.17 0.16
CA VAL A 2 -30.04 -17.79 0.23
C VAL A 2 -30.12 -17.19 -1.17
N SER A 3 -30.83 -16.07 -1.35
CA SER A 3 -30.91 -15.37 -2.63
C SER A 3 -29.67 -14.50 -2.89
N LYS A 4 -29.42 -14.13 -4.14
CA LYS A 4 -28.31 -13.23 -4.49
C LYS A 4 -28.50 -11.83 -3.88
N GLU A 5 -29.74 -11.40 -3.77
CA GLU A 5 -30.15 -10.11 -3.20
C GLU A 5 -29.82 -10.07 -1.71
N LEU A 6 -30.13 -11.15 -1.00
CA LEU A 6 -29.82 -11.29 0.43
C LEU A 6 -28.30 -11.30 0.68
N LEU A 7 -27.52 -12.00 -0.15
CA LEU A 7 -26.06 -11.97 -0.07
C LEU A 7 -25.50 -10.56 -0.29
N LYS A 8 -26.02 -9.82 -1.28
CA LYS A 8 -25.60 -8.44 -1.53
C LYS A 8 -25.91 -7.54 -0.33
N GLN A 9 -27.08 -7.71 0.29
CA GLN A 9 -27.45 -6.97 1.49
C GLN A 9 -26.47 -7.25 2.64
N TRP A 10 -26.13 -8.52 2.90
CA TRP A 10 -25.17 -8.87 3.93
C TRP A 10 -23.78 -8.29 3.66
N LEU A 11 -23.32 -8.34 2.41
CA LEU A 11 -22.02 -7.77 2.00
C LEU A 11 -21.95 -6.25 2.12
N GLN A 12 -23.09 -5.54 2.10
CA GLN A 12 -23.13 -4.10 2.36
C GLN A 12 -22.95 -3.78 3.85
N TRP A 13 -23.36 -4.68 4.74
CA TRP A 13 -23.21 -4.50 6.18
C TRP A 13 -21.80 -4.81 6.67
N ILE A 14 -21.10 -5.75 6.03
CA ILE A 14 -19.78 -6.22 6.46
C ILE A 14 -18.69 -5.30 5.88
N PRO A 15 -17.88 -4.62 6.72
CA PRO A 15 -16.76 -3.84 6.24
C PRO A 15 -15.74 -4.73 5.51
N ARG A 16 -15.18 -4.21 4.41
CA ARG A 16 -14.17 -4.93 3.60
C ARG A 16 -12.89 -5.28 4.38
N THR A 17 -12.66 -4.63 5.52
CA THR A 17 -11.54 -4.88 6.42
C THR A 17 -11.74 -6.09 7.33
N SER A 18 -12.93 -6.71 7.33
CA SER A 18 -13.24 -7.86 8.18
C SER A 18 -12.58 -9.12 7.61
N THR A 19 -11.52 -9.59 8.25
CA THR A 19 -10.76 -10.77 7.82
C THR A 19 -11.23 -12.08 8.45
N THR A 20 -11.91 -12.01 9.61
CA THR A 20 -12.48 -13.16 10.33
C THR A 20 -13.99 -13.02 10.49
N LEU A 21 -14.66 -14.13 10.78
CA LEU A 21 -16.10 -14.14 10.99
C LEU A 21 -16.48 -13.39 12.28
N GLU A 22 -15.63 -13.45 13.31
CA GLU A 22 -15.78 -12.73 14.57
C GLU A 22 -15.75 -11.22 14.35
N VAL A 23 -14.78 -10.71 13.57
CA VAL A 23 -14.69 -9.28 13.25
C VAL A 23 -15.92 -8.83 12.44
N ALA A 24 -16.39 -9.66 11.50
CA ALA A 24 -17.60 -9.39 10.75
C ALA A 24 -18.84 -9.32 11.66
N PHE A 25 -18.96 -10.21 12.66
CA PHE A 25 -20.06 -10.19 13.61
C PHE A 25 -20.04 -8.99 14.56
N GLN A 26 -18.85 -8.57 15.00
CA GLN A 26 -18.70 -7.38 15.85
C GLN A 26 -19.05 -6.10 15.08
N SER A 27 -18.60 -5.99 13.82
CA SER A 27 -18.83 -4.81 12.99
C SER A 27 -20.22 -4.75 12.36
N ALA A 28 -20.88 -5.90 12.16
CA ALA A 28 -22.20 -6.00 11.55
C ALA A 28 -23.18 -6.83 12.41
N PRO A 29 -23.74 -6.26 13.51
CA PRO A 29 -24.68 -6.98 14.37
C PRO A 29 -25.98 -7.43 13.67
N ALA A 30 -26.40 -6.73 12.62
CA ALA A 30 -27.56 -7.12 11.81
C ALA A 30 -27.29 -8.41 11.02
N PHE A 31 -26.10 -8.53 10.42
CA PHE A 31 -25.67 -9.74 9.74
C PHE A 31 -25.62 -10.93 10.71
N ARG A 32 -25.02 -10.73 11.90
CA ARG A 32 -24.95 -11.76 12.94
C ARG A 32 -26.33 -12.29 13.32
N ARG A 33 -27.27 -11.39 13.67
CA ARG A 33 -28.63 -11.77 14.08
C ARG A 33 -29.34 -12.60 13.01
N GLN A 34 -29.20 -12.21 11.75
CA GLN A 34 -29.84 -12.94 10.66
C GLN A 34 -29.21 -14.31 10.44
N LEU A 35 -27.88 -14.41 10.49
CA LEU A 35 -27.17 -15.69 10.35
C LEU A 35 -27.39 -16.63 11.55
N GLU A 36 -27.81 -16.11 12.71
CA GLU A 36 -28.18 -16.90 13.88
C GLU A 36 -29.54 -17.61 13.73
N GLU A 37 -30.40 -17.18 12.79
CA GLU A 37 -31.69 -17.83 12.55
C GLU A 37 -31.53 -19.33 12.17
N PRO A 38 -32.43 -20.21 12.65
CA PRO A 38 -32.29 -21.67 12.46
C PRO A 38 -32.14 -22.10 11.00
N VAL A 39 -32.78 -21.36 10.07
CA VAL A 39 -32.77 -21.62 8.63
C VAL A 39 -31.35 -21.51 8.02
N TYR A 40 -30.42 -20.80 8.66
CA TYR A 40 -29.04 -20.61 8.19
C TYR A 40 -28.01 -21.44 8.97
N THR A 41 -28.43 -22.37 9.82
CA THR A 41 -27.51 -23.18 10.65
C THR A 41 -26.41 -23.84 9.80
N THR A 42 -26.76 -24.48 8.68
CA THR A 42 -25.79 -25.10 7.76
C THR A 42 -24.80 -24.09 7.19
N LEU A 43 -25.28 -22.90 6.81
CA LEU A 43 -24.42 -21.85 6.26
C LEU A 43 -23.46 -21.31 7.33
N ARG A 44 -23.94 -21.11 8.56
CA ARG A 44 -23.11 -20.67 9.68
C ARG A 44 -21.98 -21.67 9.94
N THR A 45 -22.30 -22.96 10.02
CA THR A 45 -21.29 -24.02 10.18
C THR A 45 -20.29 -23.99 9.03
N PHE A 46 -20.75 -23.82 7.78
CA PHE A 46 -19.86 -23.73 6.64
C PHE A 46 -18.91 -22.53 6.72
N LEU A 47 -19.43 -21.34 7.04
CA LEU A 47 -18.63 -20.12 7.16
C LEU A 47 -17.57 -20.22 8.27
N GLN A 48 -17.87 -20.86 9.39
CA GLN A 48 -16.90 -21.08 10.47
C GLN A 48 -15.67 -21.88 10.03
N HIS A 49 -15.82 -22.79 9.06
CA HIS A 49 -14.72 -23.61 8.56
C HIS A 49 -14.05 -23.00 7.31
N TRP A 50 -14.79 -22.21 6.53
CA TRP A 50 -14.30 -21.65 5.26
C TRP A 50 -13.60 -20.30 5.41
N VAL A 51 -14.01 -19.48 6.37
CA VAL A 51 -13.37 -18.18 6.60
C VAL A 51 -11.95 -18.39 7.10
N GLY A 52 -10.99 -17.73 6.46
CA GLY A 52 -9.56 -17.86 6.78
C GLY A 52 -8.81 -18.91 5.96
N LEU A 53 -9.51 -19.74 5.17
CA LEU A 53 -8.83 -20.67 4.27
C LEU A 53 -8.12 -19.93 3.11
N PRO A 54 -6.91 -20.38 2.71
CA PRO A 54 -6.25 -19.87 1.52
C PRO A 54 -7.15 -20.04 0.28
N ARG A 55 -7.33 -18.96 -0.50
CA ARG A 55 -8.16 -18.99 -1.71
C ARG A 55 -7.37 -19.23 -2.99
N GLN A 56 -6.22 -18.58 -3.11
CA GLN A 56 -5.39 -18.57 -4.31
C GLN A 56 -3.92 -18.46 -3.90
N VAL A 57 -3.06 -19.16 -4.63
CA VAL A 57 -1.61 -19.00 -4.51
C VAL A 57 -1.18 -17.91 -5.49
N VAL A 58 -0.84 -16.73 -4.95
CA VAL A 58 -0.42 -15.57 -5.74
C VAL A 58 1.11 -15.45 -5.66
N THR A 59 1.76 -15.25 -6.81
CA THR A 59 3.19 -14.95 -6.85
C THR A 59 3.41 -13.53 -6.35
N HIS A 60 4.31 -13.33 -5.38
CA HIS A 60 4.74 -11.98 -4.99
C HIS A 60 5.51 -11.37 -6.17
N PRO A 61 4.99 -10.36 -6.88
CA PRO A 61 5.54 -9.95 -8.18
C PRO A 61 6.98 -9.45 -8.13
N ALA A 62 7.44 -9.03 -6.94
CA ALA A 62 8.77 -8.51 -6.71
C ALA A 62 9.71 -9.47 -5.97
N GLY A 63 9.18 -10.54 -5.38
CA GLY A 63 9.93 -11.33 -4.40
C GLY A 63 10.79 -12.38 -5.08
N VAL A 64 12.11 -12.16 -5.12
CA VAL A 64 13.08 -13.09 -5.68
C VAL A 64 13.92 -13.69 -4.56
N ILE A 65 14.16 -14.99 -4.61
CA ILE A 65 15.08 -15.70 -3.73
C ILE A 65 16.38 -15.97 -4.48
N ILE A 66 17.50 -15.62 -3.85
CA ILE A 66 18.84 -15.93 -4.37
C ILE A 66 19.50 -16.93 -3.42
N THR A 67 19.98 -18.03 -3.97
CA THR A 67 20.68 -19.09 -3.25
C THR A 67 21.86 -19.58 -4.09
N SER A 68 22.92 -20.08 -3.43
CA SER A 68 24.12 -20.61 -4.09
C SER A 68 23.95 -22.06 -4.58
N ARG A 69 22.84 -22.72 -4.25
CA ARG A 69 22.52 -24.09 -4.64
C ARG A 69 21.30 -24.14 -5.56
N SER A 70 21.10 -25.24 -6.27
CA SER A 70 19.98 -25.42 -7.19
C SER A 70 18.63 -25.34 -6.46
N LEU A 71 17.67 -24.59 -7.01
CA LEU A 71 16.35 -24.41 -6.39
C LEU A 71 15.55 -25.72 -6.32
N VAL A 72 15.67 -26.58 -7.35
CA VAL A 72 14.96 -27.87 -7.40
C VAL A 72 15.41 -28.85 -6.33
N GLU A 73 16.64 -28.70 -5.82
CA GLU A 73 17.18 -29.53 -4.73
C GLU A 73 16.74 -29.04 -3.35
N GLN A 74 16.33 -27.78 -3.25
CA GLN A 74 16.04 -27.12 -1.97
C GLN A 74 14.54 -26.94 -1.74
N PHE A 75 13.74 -26.82 -2.80
CA PHE A 75 12.35 -26.42 -2.69
C PHE A 75 11.42 -27.17 -3.66
N PRO A 76 10.18 -27.43 -3.24
CA PRO A 76 9.11 -27.72 -4.18
C PRO A 76 8.84 -26.48 -5.05
N LEU A 77 8.99 -26.65 -6.36
CA LEU A 77 8.75 -25.60 -7.35
C LEU A 77 7.45 -25.85 -8.10
N GLU A 78 6.86 -24.77 -8.60
CA GLU A 78 5.75 -24.81 -9.55
C GLU A 78 5.95 -23.73 -10.62
N VAL A 79 5.29 -23.90 -11.77
CA VAL A 79 5.26 -22.88 -12.80
C VAL A 79 4.18 -21.86 -12.42
N GLY A 80 4.61 -20.65 -12.10
CA GLY A 80 3.73 -19.54 -11.79
C GLY A 80 3.27 -18.77 -13.03
N THR A 81 2.80 -17.55 -12.80
CA THR A 81 2.45 -16.60 -13.86
C THR A 81 3.63 -16.30 -14.77
N HIS A 82 3.37 -16.09 -16.06
CA HIS A 82 4.39 -15.78 -17.09
C HIS A 82 5.51 -16.84 -17.19
N ALA A 83 5.19 -18.11 -16.95
CA ALA A 83 6.12 -19.25 -17.03
C ALA A 83 7.35 -19.13 -16.10
N MET A 84 7.27 -18.30 -15.05
CA MET A 84 8.35 -18.18 -14.07
C MET A 84 8.25 -19.26 -13.00
N TRP A 85 9.39 -19.82 -12.59
CA TRP A 85 9.46 -20.73 -11.45
C TRP A 85 9.09 -20.02 -10.15
N ARG A 86 8.24 -20.66 -9.36
CA ARG A 86 7.80 -20.20 -8.04
C ARG A 86 8.10 -21.26 -6.99
N ILE A 87 8.66 -20.83 -5.86
CA ILE A 87 8.80 -21.66 -4.67
C ILE A 87 7.43 -21.74 -3.99
N GLN A 88 6.98 -22.96 -3.64
CA GLN A 88 5.65 -23.16 -3.04
C GLN A 88 5.58 -22.80 -1.55
N TYR A 89 6.71 -22.62 -0.88
CA TYR A 89 6.74 -22.15 0.51
C TYR A 89 6.40 -20.68 0.63
N ASP A 90 5.73 -20.33 1.73
CA ASP A 90 5.43 -18.94 2.04
C ASP A 90 6.70 -18.17 2.45
N MET A 91 6.64 -16.84 2.30
CA MET A 91 7.75 -15.95 2.60
C MET A 91 8.24 -16.05 4.05
N HIS A 92 7.36 -16.30 5.02
CA HIS A 92 7.75 -16.38 6.42
C HIS A 92 8.51 -17.67 6.70
N VAL A 93 8.12 -18.78 6.09
CA VAL A 93 8.90 -20.03 6.15
C VAL A 93 10.28 -19.85 5.53
N LEU A 94 10.37 -19.27 4.32
CA LEU A 94 11.66 -19.05 3.66
C LEU A 94 12.60 -18.15 4.48
N ARG A 95 12.06 -17.10 5.10
CA ARG A 95 12.82 -16.23 6.01
C ARG A 95 13.34 -16.98 7.24
N LYS A 96 12.50 -17.82 7.86
CA LYS A 96 12.89 -18.64 9.03
C LYS A 96 13.98 -19.65 8.68
N LEU A 97 13.98 -20.15 7.45
CA LEU A 97 15.02 -21.04 6.92
C LEU A 97 16.32 -20.30 6.54
N GLY A 98 16.36 -18.97 6.69
CA GLY A 98 17.57 -18.17 6.45
C GLY A 98 17.78 -17.75 4.99
N PHE A 99 16.78 -17.91 4.13
CA PHE A 99 16.91 -17.49 2.73
C PHE A 99 16.78 -15.98 2.59
N LEU A 100 17.67 -15.41 1.77
CA LEU A 100 17.64 -14.00 1.41
C LEU A 100 16.56 -13.75 0.36
N LYS A 101 15.60 -12.90 0.71
CA LYS A 101 14.62 -12.35 -0.21
C LYS A 101 15.06 -10.96 -0.66
N LEU A 102 15.05 -10.73 -1.97
CA LEU A 102 15.15 -9.42 -2.57
C LEU A 102 13.81 -9.04 -3.19
N ASP A 103 13.41 -7.79 -3.05
CA ASP A 103 12.23 -7.24 -3.71
C ASP A 103 12.65 -6.38 -4.91
N ILE A 104 12.44 -6.88 -6.14
CA ILE A 104 12.69 -6.16 -7.39
C ILE A 104 11.38 -5.50 -7.83
N LEU A 105 11.29 -4.18 -7.66
CA LEU A 105 10.08 -3.41 -7.95
C LEU A 105 10.16 -2.72 -9.32
N GLY A 106 9.23 -3.06 -10.22
CA GLY A 106 9.04 -2.35 -11.48
C GLY A 106 8.28 -1.04 -11.28
N LEU A 107 9.00 0.05 -10.99
CA LEU A 107 8.39 1.39 -10.88
C LEU A 107 8.24 2.02 -12.27
N ARG A 108 6.99 2.09 -12.77
CA ARG A 108 6.68 2.71 -14.07
C ARG A 108 7.28 4.13 -14.23
N HIS A 109 7.33 4.89 -13.15
CA HIS A 109 7.89 6.25 -13.17
C HIS A 109 9.38 6.29 -13.48
N LEU A 110 10.15 5.25 -13.14
CA LEU A 110 11.58 5.18 -13.51
C LEU A 110 11.75 5.06 -15.04
N ALA A 111 10.89 4.30 -15.71
CA ALA A 111 10.89 4.21 -17.18
C ALA A 111 10.54 5.55 -17.84
N ILE A 112 9.62 6.33 -17.24
CA ILE A 112 9.30 7.68 -17.71
C ILE A 112 10.52 8.59 -17.54
N LEU A 113 11.16 8.57 -16.36
CA LEU A 113 12.36 9.38 -16.10
C LEU A 113 13.50 9.04 -17.05
N ASP A 114 13.71 7.76 -17.36
CA ASP A 114 14.73 7.32 -18.33
C ASP A 114 14.49 7.91 -19.72
N SER A 115 13.23 7.96 -20.17
CA SER A 115 12.87 8.59 -21.45
C SER A 115 13.17 10.10 -21.48
N ILE A 116 12.96 10.80 -20.36
CA ILE A 116 13.17 12.26 -20.25
C ILE A 116 14.66 12.58 -20.10
N ARG A 117 15.44 11.69 -19.48
CA ARG A 117 16.89 11.88 -19.25
C ARG A 117 17.69 12.03 -20.54
N SER A 118 17.18 11.48 -21.64
CA SER A 118 17.74 11.68 -22.99
C SER A 118 17.66 13.14 -23.48
N VAL A 119 16.72 13.93 -22.93
CA VAL A 119 16.46 15.33 -23.31
C VAL A 119 16.99 16.30 -22.24
N GLN A 120 16.90 15.94 -20.97
CA GLN A 120 17.35 16.74 -19.83
C GLN A 120 18.25 15.92 -18.92
N SER A 121 19.55 16.14 -19.01
CA SER A 121 20.56 15.40 -18.23
C SER A 121 20.85 16.01 -16.85
N HIS A 122 20.55 17.30 -16.66
CA HIS A 122 20.76 18.02 -15.41
C HIS A 122 19.43 18.57 -14.87
N ILE A 123 19.14 18.30 -13.60
CA ILE A 123 17.97 18.81 -12.90
C ILE A 123 18.47 19.87 -11.92
N PRO A 124 18.11 21.15 -12.09
CA PRO A 124 18.55 22.20 -11.19
C PRO A 124 17.89 22.05 -9.82
N ASP A 125 18.68 22.27 -8.76
CA ASP A 125 18.14 22.35 -7.41
C ASP A 125 17.32 23.63 -7.25
N GLY A 126 16.21 23.54 -6.51
CA GLY A 126 15.47 24.73 -6.11
C GLY A 126 14.62 25.40 -7.19
N ASP A 127 14.28 24.72 -8.30
CA ASP A 127 13.48 25.32 -9.37
C ASP A 127 12.13 25.89 -8.87
N ALA A 128 12.03 27.22 -8.90
CA ALA A 128 10.87 27.94 -8.39
C ALA A 128 9.58 27.58 -9.14
N ALA A 129 9.64 27.31 -10.45
CA ALA A 129 8.47 26.97 -11.24
C ALA A 129 7.88 25.62 -10.79
N THR A 130 8.73 24.63 -10.52
CA THR A 130 8.35 23.33 -9.95
C THR A 130 7.63 23.50 -8.60
N TYR A 131 8.20 24.28 -7.68
CA TYR A 131 7.57 24.50 -6.36
C TYR A 131 6.26 25.27 -6.44
N GLN A 132 6.11 26.23 -7.37
CA GLN A 132 4.84 26.91 -7.59
C GLN A 132 3.76 25.96 -8.13
N LEU A 133 4.11 25.07 -9.06
CA LEU A 133 3.20 24.03 -9.55
C LEU A 133 2.76 23.11 -8.39
N LEU A 134 3.70 22.64 -7.57
CA LEU A 134 3.41 21.84 -6.39
C LEU A 134 2.49 22.60 -5.41
N ALA A 135 2.77 23.87 -5.13
CA ALA A 135 1.99 24.70 -4.21
C ALA A 135 0.55 24.97 -4.69
N ARG A 136 0.29 24.95 -6.00
CA ARG A 136 -1.08 25.00 -6.56
C ARG A 136 -1.81 23.66 -6.43
N GLY A 137 -1.09 22.56 -6.23
CA GLY A 137 -1.64 21.20 -6.19
C GLY A 137 -1.98 20.66 -7.58
N ASP A 138 -1.34 21.19 -8.62
CA ASP A 138 -1.54 20.80 -10.02
C ASP A 138 -0.69 19.57 -10.37
N THR A 139 -0.88 18.49 -9.59
CA THR A 139 0.06 17.36 -9.53
C THR A 139 -0.50 16.05 -10.08
N VAL A 140 -1.54 16.12 -10.93
CA VAL A 140 -2.08 14.92 -11.58
C VAL A 140 -1.00 14.32 -12.49
N GLY A 141 -0.70 13.03 -12.32
CA GLY A 141 0.36 12.34 -13.05
C GLY A 141 1.78 12.55 -12.48
N LEU A 142 1.93 13.23 -11.33
CA LEU A 142 3.21 13.36 -10.63
C LEU A 142 3.35 12.30 -9.53
N PHE A 143 4.36 11.44 -9.65
CA PHE A 143 4.62 10.33 -8.73
C PHE A 143 4.47 10.71 -7.25
N GLN A 144 3.76 9.88 -6.49
CA GLN A 144 3.47 10.01 -5.05
C GLN A 144 2.59 11.18 -4.63
N VAL A 145 2.40 12.21 -5.47
CA VAL A 145 1.73 13.45 -5.07
C VAL A 145 0.39 13.74 -5.74
N GLU A 146 -0.23 12.74 -6.35
CA GLU A 146 -1.45 12.89 -7.16
C GLU A 146 -2.75 12.85 -6.33
N SER A 147 -2.71 12.20 -5.17
CA SER A 147 -3.91 11.88 -4.40
C SER A 147 -4.67 13.16 -3.98
N PRO A 148 -6.02 13.14 -3.87
CA PRO A 148 -6.78 14.31 -3.44
C PRO A 148 -6.33 14.85 -2.08
N GLY A 149 -5.97 13.95 -1.15
CA GLY A 149 -5.46 14.33 0.18
C GLY A 149 -4.07 14.96 0.10
N MET A 150 -3.18 14.43 -0.74
CA MET A 150 -1.85 14.99 -0.93
C MET A 150 -1.92 16.38 -1.57
N ARG A 151 -2.73 16.54 -2.61
CA ARG A 151 -2.96 17.85 -3.26
C ARG A 151 -3.48 18.91 -2.29
N ARG A 152 -4.29 18.51 -1.31
CA ARG A 152 -4.74 19.40 -0.24
C ARG A 152 -3.59 19.80 0.69
N LEU A 153 -2.75 18.85 1.11
CA LEU A 153 -1.57 19.13 1.92
C LEU A 153 -0.59 20.06 1.21
N LEU A 154 -0.32 19.82 -0.07
CA LEU A 154 0.53 20.67 -0.91
C LEU A 154 0.04 22.12 -0.97
N ARG A 155 -1.26 22.34 -1.21
CA ARG A 155 -1.86 23.70 -1.20
C ARG A 155 -1.80 24.39 0.15
N THR A 156 -1.76 23.61 1.23
CA THR A 156 -1.75 24.13 2.62
C THR A 156 -0.33 24.48 3.05
N ILE A 157 0.64 23.59 2.80
CA ILE A 157 2.03 23.75 3.23
C ILE A 157 2.83 24.63 2.25
N ARG A 158 2.45 24.64 0.97
CA ARG A 158 3.07 25.38 -0.14
C ARG A 158 4.59 25.19 -0.17
N PRO A 159 5.09 24.02 -0.58
CA PRO A 159 6.52 23.71 -0.50
C PRO A 159 7.35 24.69 -1.32
N THR A 160 8.53 25.05 -0.81
CA THR A 160 9.49 25.96 -1.44
C THR A 160 10.89 25.37 -1.57
N ARG A 161 11.09 24.18 -1.01
CA ARG A 161 12.35 23.41 -1.02
C ARG A 161 12.03 21.92 -0.87
N LEU A 162 13.04 21.08 -1.07
CA LEU A 162 12.87 19.63 -1.03
C LEU A 162 12.42 19.13 0.35
N ASP A 163 12.92 19.74 1.44
CA ASP A 163 12.55 19.37 2.81
C ASP A 163 11.05 19.52 3.09
N ASP A 164 10.44 20.58 2.55
CA ASP A 164 8.99 20.76 2.67
C ASP A 164 8.23 19.59 2.01
N LEU A 165 8.75 19.06 0.90
CA LEU A 165 8.15 17.91 0.21
C LEU A 165 8.32 16.61 1.00
N MET A 166 9.50 16.41 1.62
CA MET A 166 9.75 15.26 2.50
C MET A 166 8.80 15.26 3.69
N ASP A 167 8.58 16.42 4.31
CA ASP A 167 7.64 16.57 5.43
C ASP A 167 6.19 16.33 4.99
N ILE A 168 5.79 16.83 3.82
CA ILE A 168 4.46 16.57 3.25
C ILE A 168 4.24 15.06 3.03
N LEU A 169 5.22 14.36 2.47
CA LEU A 169 5.17 12.91 2.27
C LEU A 169 5.07 12.15 3.60
N ALA A 170 5.78 12.60 4.63
CA ALA A 170 5.71 12.02 5.97
C ALA A 170 4.32 12.21 6.60
N LEU A 171 3.73 13.39 6.46
CA LEU A 171 2.40 13.76 7.00
C LEU A 171 1.22 13.12 6.24
N HIS A 172 1.43 12.64 5.03
CA HIS A 172 0.39 11.97 4.25
C HIS A 172 0.23 10.48 4.58
N ARG A 173 0.92 9.97 5.61
CA ARG A 173 0.80 8.57 6.04
C ARG A 173 -0.43 8.35 6.93
N PRO A 174 -1.11 7.19 6.86
CA PRO A 174 -2.22 6.87 7.76
C PRO A 174 -1.83 7.07 9.24
N GLY A 175 -2.69 7.74 10.02
CA GLY A 175 -2.44 8.05 11.43
C GLY A 175 -1.61 9.32 11.69
N THR A 176 -0.91 9.86 10.69
CA THR A 176 -0.11 11.09 10.87
C THR A 176 -0.88 12.38 10.59
N GLN A 177 -2.06 12.28 9.97
CA GLN A 177 -2.88 13.44 9.57
C GLN A 177 -3.28 14.33 10.75
N ALA A 178 -3.49 13.76 11.95
CA ALA A 178 -3.78 14.52 13.17
C ALA A 178 -2.64 15.47 13.57
N TYR A 179 -1.40 15.16 13.18
CA TYR A 179 -0.22 15.98 13.48
C TYR A 179 0.03 17.08 12.44
N ALA A 180 -0.63 17.06 11.29
CA ALA A 180 -0.48 18.09 10.25
C ALA A 180 -0.80 19.48 10.80
N ASN A 181 -1.89 19.61 11.56
CA ASN A 181 -2.27 20.87 12.20
C ASN A 181 -1.24 21.35 13.24
N ARG A 182 -0.54 20.44 13.91
CA ARG A 182 0.53 20.78 14.87
C ARG A 182 1.79 21.22 14.13
N TYR A 183 2.18 20.49 13.09
CA TYR A 183 3.33 20.82 12.25
C TYR A 183 3.18 22.19 11.56
N LEU A 184 1.98 22.52 11.10
CA LEU A 184 1.65 23.82 10.50
C LEU A 184 1.79 25.03 11.46
N ARG A 185 1.79 24.81 12.78
CA ARG A 185 1.97 25.90 13.77
C ARG A 185 3.41 26.43 13.81
N PHE A 186 4.38 25.62 13.38
CA PHE A 186 5.77 26.05 13.36
C PHE A 186 6.07 26.80 12.05
N PRO A 187 6.68 28.00 12.14
CA PRO A 187 7.25 28.67 10.98
C PRO A 187 8.18 27.73 10.23
N LYS A 188 8.23 27.81 8.90
CA LYS A 188 9.10 26.94 8.08
C LYS A 188 10.59 27.00 8.47
N SER A 189 11.04 28.11 9.06
CA SER A 189 12.40 28.28 9.58
C SER A 189 12.68 27.49 10.87
N GLN A 190 11.65 26.99 11.55
CA GLN A 190 11.75 26.28 12.83
C GLN A 190 11.36 24.80 12.72
N ARG A 191 11.24 24.27 11.50
CA ARG A 191 10.88 22.87 11.25
C ARG A 191 12.15 22.01 11.18
N PRO A 192 12.13 20.77 11.68
CA PRO A 192 13.31 19.90 11.66
C PRO A 192 13.84 19.78 10.22
N GLY A 193 15.16 20.00 10.03
CA GLY A 193 15.80 20.09 8.72
C GLY A 193 16.04 21.52 8.20
N SER A 194 15.49 22.56 8.83
CA SER A 194 15.72 23.96 8.43
C SER A 194 17.10 24.54 8.80
N SER A 195 17.95 23.76 9.47
CA SER A 195 19.34 24.10 9.78
C SER A 195 20.21 23.76 8.57
N VAL A 196 20.25 24.66 7.59
CA VAL A 196 21.25 24.58 6.53
C VAL A 196 22.62 24.88 7.16
N GLU A 197 23.54 23.94 6.94
CA GLU A 197 24.98 24.10 6.87
C GLU A 197 25.44 25.56 6.78
N GLY A 198 25.93 26.07 7.90
CA GLY A 198 26.89 27.17 7.92
C GLY A 198 28.26 26.56 8.19
N GLY A 199 29.04 26.37 7.13
CA GLY A 199 30.41 25.85 7.16
C GLY A 199 30.96 25.67 5.77
#